data_AF-A0A0P1GB60-F1
#
_entry.id   AF-A0A0P1GB60-F1
#
_cell.length_a   1.000
_cell.length_b   1.000
_cell.length_c   1.000
_cell.angle_alpha   90.00
_cell.angle_beta   90.00
_cell.angle_gamma   90.00
#
_symmetry.space_group_name_H-M   'P 1'
#
loop_
_entity.id
_entity.type
_entity.pdbx_description
1 polymer ?
#
loop_
_entity_poly.entity_id
_entity_poly.type
_entity_poly.pdbx_seq_one_letter_code
_entity_poly.pdbx_strand_id
1 'polypeptide(L)'
;MTELTPPAPTTPANIAADERPMDWARRALQVAGVKPAAPSDLPALSQLLEQAAALSEPTAADPIRTVHHLACTGGTLISRCIAAMPNIRLLSETDPLSTINKHPFAPSDLVGLVRHGSRSAEQSELADLFFAGFEKLRAQSQATGHYLVLREHNHSLFHTGNSIARRPGLLDLVSEHLSPLVNNGAPTARILSLVTVRHPIESYQSVVLNKWHRQFKPSTLEEYARRYHAFLDRHDALPMLRYESFVADPSTTMKSVCGILELPFNPDFQNLFQHIKLSGDSGRSGNVIAARPARVLEPALRQEMTDSPAYIALCERLDYPTRMDVEQL
;
A
#
# COMPACT_ATOMS: atom_id res chain seq x y z
N MET A 1 -14.80 -60.37 22.63
CA MET A 1 -13.62 -59.87 23.36
C MET A 1 -12.88 -58.95 22.39
N THR A 2 -12.93 -57.63 22.45
CA THR A 2 -13.40 -56.68 23.45
C THR A 2 -13.77 -55.43 22.63
N GLU A 3 -15.04 -55.03 22.61
CA GLU A 3 -15.50 -53.84 21.88
C GLU A 3 -15.12 -52.58 22.67
N LEU A 4 -14.42 -51.65 22.02
CA LEU A 4 -14.14 -50.31 22.56
C LEU A 4 -15.27 -49.38 22.11
N THR A 5 -16.19 -49.11 23.03
CA THR A 5 -17.24 -48.10 22.87
C THR A 5 -16.64 -46.69 22.97
N PRO A 6 -16.92 -45.77 22.05
CA PRO A 6 -16.51 -44.37 22.20
C PRO A 6 -17.37 -43.67 23.27
N PRO A 7 -16.81 -42.72 24.04
CA PRO A 7 -17.57 -41.99 25.05
C PRO A 7 -18.59 -41.04 24.40
N ALA A 8 -19.75 -40.92 25.05
CA ALA A 8 -20.86 -40.08 24.64
C ALA A 8 -20.48 -38.57 24.62
N PRO A 9 -21.09 -37.77 23.73
CA PRO A 9 -20.82 -36.34 23.66
C PRO A 9 -21.38 -35.62 24.89
N THR A 10 -20.50 -34.94 25.62
CA THR A 10 -20.89 -34.01 26.69
C THR A 10 -21.62 -32.82 26.09
N THR A 11 -22.86 -32.62 26.52
CA THR A 11 -23.67 -31.42 26.24
C THR A 11 -22.94 -30.16 26.72
N PRO A 12 -22.86 -29.07 25.94
CA PRO A 12 -22.29 -27.83 26.44
C PRO A 12 -23.21 -27.25 27.52
N ALA A 13 -22.68 -27.19 28.75
CA ALA A 13 -23.28 -26.45 29.83
C ALA A 13 -23.37 -24.96 29.46
N ASN A 14 -24.49 -24.35 29.82
CA ASN A 14 -24.77 -22.91 29.77
C ASN A 14 -23.53 -22.06 30.05
N ILE A 15 -23.03 -21.38 29.02
CA ILE A 15 -22.13 -20.22 29.19
C ILE A 15 -23.04 -19.08 29.62
N ALA A 16 -23.18 -18.91 30.94
CA ALA A 16 -23.64 -17.65 31.50
C ALA A 16 -22.64 -16.56 31.07
N ALA A 17 -23.18 -15.41 30.65
CA ALA A 17 -22.41 -14.23 30.25
C ALA A 17 -21.41 -13.85 31.35
N ASP A 18 -20.13 -14.08 31.07
CA ASP A 18 -19.03 -13.72 31.95
C ASP A 18 -18.74 -12.22 31.80
N GLU A 19 -19.28 -11.41 32.72
CA GLU A 19 -19.14 -9.94 32.80
C GLU A 19 -17.71 -9.46 33.15
N ARG A 20 -16.66 -10.09 32.61
CA ARG A 20 -15.25 -9.74 32.87
C ARG A 20 -14.47 -9.00 31.76
N PRO A 21 -15.04 -8.13 30.90
CA PRO A 21 -14.20 -7.32 29.98
C PRO A 21 -13.42 -6.18 30.63
N MET A 22 -13.72 -5.78 31.87
CA MET A 22 -13.26 -4.51 32.46
C MET A 22 -12.03 -4.61 33.39
N ASP A 23 -11.62 -5.81 33.79
CA ASP A 23 -10.64 -5.97 34.87
C ASP A 23 -9.18 -5.82 34.40
N TRP A 24 -8.90 -6.10 33.12
CA TRP A 24 -7.58 -5.93 32.54
C TRP A 24 -7.23 -4.45 32.30
N ALA A 25 -8.21 -3.64 31.87
CA ALA A 25 -8.03 -2.21 31.60
C ALA A 25 -7.75 -1.43 32.89
N ARG A 26 -8.41 -1.79 33.99
CA ARG A 26 -8.14 -1.21 35.32
C ARG A 26 -6.74 -1.53 35.82
N ARG A 27 -6.28 -2.78 35.64
CA ARG A 27 -4.90 -3.17 35.98
C ARG A 27 -3.85 -2.45 35.12
N ALA A 28 -4.11 -2.27 33.83
CA ALA A 28 -3.19 -1.55 32.94
C ALA A 28 -3.04 -0.06 33.32
N LEU A 29 -4.13 0.61 33.68
CA LEU A 29 -4.11 2.02 34.13
C LEU A 29 -3.38 2.19 35.47
N GLN A 30 -3.52 1.22 36.38
CA GLN A 30 -2.89 1.24 37.70
C GLN A 30 -1.37 1.01 37.63
N VAL A 31 -0.89 0.18 36.70
CA VAL A 31 0.54 -0.03 36.43
C VAL A 31 1.18 1.20 35.77
N ALA A 32 0.43 1.96 34.98
CA ALA A 32 0.92 3.16 34.29
C ALA A 32 0.91 4.44 35.14
N GLY A 33 0.44 4.40 36.39
CA GLY A 33 0.29 5.60 37.23
C GLY A 33 -0.74 6.61 36.71
N VAL A 34 -1.56 6.22 35.73
CA VAL A 34 -2.61 7.06 35.15
C VAL A 34 -3.84 6.94 36.04
N LYS A 35 -4.17 8.02 36.78
CA LYS A 35 -5.45 8.09 37.49
C LYS A 35 -6.59 7.96 36.47
N PRO A 36 -7.56 7.05 36.67
CA PRO A 36 -8.77 7.08 35.85
C PRO A 36 -9.42 8.46 35.99
N ALA A 37 -9.89 9.01 34.87
CA ALA A 37 -10.58 10.30 34.83
C ALA A 37 -11.65 10.35 35.93
N ALA A 38 -11.71 11.46 36.66
CA ALA A 38 -12.69 11.60 37.72
C ALA A 38 -14.11 11.61 37.09
N PRO A 39 -15.16 11.16 37.80
CA PRO A 39 -16.53 11.22 37.27
C PRO A 39 -16.97 12.62 36.82
N SER A 40 -16.31 13.68 37.32
CA SER A 40 -16.46 15.07 36.93
C SER A 40 -15.94 15.42 35.53
N ASP A 41 -15.17 14.54 34.88
CA ASP A 41 -14.55 14.76 33.57
C ASP A 41 -15.42 14.21 32.43
N LEU A 42 -16.40 13.34 32.73
CA LEU A 42 -17.35 12.78 31.77
C LEU A 42 -18.26 13.83 31.12
N PRO A 43 -18.82 14.82 31.85
CA PRO A 43 -19.58 15.91 31.24
C PRO A 43 -18.75 16.75 30.27
N ALA A 44 -17.45 16.94 30.57
CA ALA A 44 -16.53 17.68 29.72
C ALA A 44 -16.21 16.92 28.42
N LEU A 45 -16.06 15.59 28.48
CA LEU A 45 -15.84 14.76 27.29
C LEU A 45 -17.07 14.72 26.38
N SER A 46 -18.26 14.53 26.93
CA SER A 46 -19.50 14.55 26.14
C SER A 46 -19.72 15.89 25.47
N GLN A 47 -19.48 17.01 26.17
CA GLN A 47 -19.55 18.34 25.58
C GLN A 47 -18.51 18.55 24.48
N LEU A 48 -17.28 18.05 24.65
CA LEU A 48 -16.24 18.09 23.60
C LEU A 48 -16.65 17.27 22.37
N LEU A 49 -17.26 16.11 22.55
CA LEU A 49 -17.74 15.26 21.46
C LEU A 49 -18.94 15.90 20.73
N GLU A 50 -19.86 16.51 21.46
CA GLU A 50 -20.99 17.26 20.89
C GLU A 50 -20.51 18.51 20.13
N GLN A 51 -19.54 19.24 20.68
CA GLN A 51 -18.90 20.36 20.00
C GLN A 51 -18.15 19.91 18.74
N ALA A 52 -17.41 18.79 18.81
CA ALA A 52 -16.73 18.22 17.65
C ALA A 52 -17.72 17.76 16.57
N ALA A 53 -18.84 17.15 16.96
CA ALA A 53 -19.90 16.74 16.05
C ALA A 53 -20.61 17.95 15.40
N ALA A 54 -20.86 19.01 16.18
CA ALA A 54 -21.48 20.24 15.68
C ALA A 54 -20.55 21.07 14.77
N LEU A 55 -19.24 20.93 14.94
CA LEU A 55 -18.20 21.52 14.06
C LEU A 55 -17.89 20.63 12.85
N SER A 56 -18.38 19.39 12.82
CA SER A 56 -18.18 18.50 11.69
C SER A 56 -19.18 18.87 10.60
N GLU A 57 -18.69 19.62 9.61
CA GLU A 57 -19.41 19.82 8.34
C GLU A 57 -19.79 18.46 7.73
N PRO A 58 -20.88 18.38 6.94
CA PRO A 58 -21.19 17.20 6.15
C PRO A 58 -19.95 16.85 5.33
N THR A 59 -19.34 15.71 5.64
CA THR A 59 -18.09 15.31 4.99
C THR A 59 -18.37 15.14 3.51
N ALA A 60 -17.68 15.95 2.69
CA ALA A 60 -17.53 15.65 1.29
C ALA A 60 -17.15 14.16 1.16
N ALA A 61 -17.69 13.49 0.15
CA ALA A 61 -17.54 12.05 0.06
C ALA A 61 -16.06 11.64 0.13
N ASP A 62 -15.74 10.78 1.10
CA ASP A 62 -14.36 10.43 1.44
C ASP A 62 -13.67 9.81 0.21
N PRO A 63 -12.52 10.37 -0.21
CA PRO A 63 -11.87 9.99 -1.45
C PRO A 63 -11.23 8.61 -1.38
N ILE A 64 -11.19 7.93 -2.53
CA ILE A 64 -10.39 6.72 -2.67
C ILE A 64 -8.94 7.12 -2.92
N ARG A 65 -8.03 6.62 -2.08
CA ARG A 65 -6.61 6.98 -2.12
C ARG A 65 -5.79 5.83 -2.66
N THR A 66 -4.98 6.07 -3.69
CA THR A 66 -4.12 5.04 -4.28
C THR A 66 -2.66 5.48 -4.35
N VAL A 67 -1.73 4.55 -4.15
CA VAL A 67 -0.29 4.82 -4.23
C VAL A 67 0.37 3.81 -5.17
N HIS A 68 1.12 4.34 -6.13
CA HIS A 68 1.67 3.59 -7.25
C HIS A 68 3.20 3.65 -7.24
N HIS A 69 3.84 2.48 -7.24
CA HIS A 69 5.29 2.37 -7.20
C HIS A 69 5.73 1.12 -7.95
N LEU A 70 6.81 1.21 -8.72
CA LEU A 70 7.50 0.01 -9.18
C LEU A 70 8.26 -0.68 -8.06
N ALA A 71 8.62 -1.94 -8.30
CA ALA A 71 9.50 -2.67 -7.41
C ALA A 71 10.83 -1.93 -7.21
N CYS A 72 11.33 -1.95 -5.97
CA CYS A 72 12.60 -1.35 -5.58
C CYS A 72 12.72 0.18 -5.77
N THR A 73 11.62 0.92 -5.86
CA THR A 73 11.63 2.41 -5.86
C THR A 73 11.38 3.03 -4.48
N GLY A 74 11.38 2.21 -3.41
CA GLY A 74 11.14 2.69 -2.05
C GLY A 74 9.68 2.63 -1.58
N GLY A 75 8.78 2.07 -2.40
CA GLY A 75 7.34 1.95 -2.10
C GLY A 75 7.05 1.43 -0.68
N THR A 76 7.67 0.32 -0.25
CA THR A 76 7.46 -0.21 1.11
C THR A 76 7.76 0.80 2.21
N LEU A 77 8.86 1.55 2.12
CA LEU A 77 9.23 2.53 3.13
C LEU A 77 8.23 3.69 3.17
N ILE A 78 7.91 4.23 2.00
CA ILE A 78 6.97 5.35 1.87
C ILE A 78 5.58 4.92 2.37
N SER A 79 5.11 3.72 2.00
CA SER A 79 3.83 3.17 2.48
C SER A 79 3.82 2.95 4.00
N ARG A 80 4.93 2.54 4.62
CA ARG A 80 5.01 2.46 6.10
C ARG A 80 4.91 3.82 6.76
N CYS A 81 5.46 4.86 6.13
CA CYS A 81 5.34 6.24 6.63
C CYS A 81 3.91 6.78 6.44
N ILE A 82 3.25 6.48 5.32
CA ILE A 82 1.82 6.77 5.12
C ILE A 82 0.99 6.06 6.19
N ALA A 83 1.19 4.76 6.39
CA ALA A 83 0.48 3.97 7.40
C ALA A 83 0.79 4.37 8.85
N ALA A 84 1.86 5.13 9.09
CA ALA A 84 2.20 5.70 10.39
C ALA A 84 1.47 7.03 10.67
N MET A 85 0.73 7.56 9.69
CA MET A 85 -0.13 8.72 9.90
C MET A 85 -1.39 8.34 10.72
N PRO A 86 -2.06 9.31 11.36
CA PRO A 86 -3.20 9.03 12.21
C PRO A 86 -4.35 8.38 11.43
N ASN A 87 -4.96 7.36 12.03
CA ASN A 87 -6.15 6.68 11.52
C ASN A 87 -6.03 6.15 10.08
N ILE A 88 -4.82 5.84 9.59
CA ILE A 88 -4.67 5.23 8.26
C ILE A 88 -4.90 3.72 8.32
N ARG A 89 -5.77 3.23 7.45
CA ARG A 89 -5.88 1.82 7.10
C ARG A 89 -5.29 1.62 5.71
N LEU A 90 -4.07 1.09 5.63
CA LEU A 90 -3.41 0.83 4.35
C LEU A 90 -3.58 -0.64 3.94
N LEU A 91 -4.14 -0.88 2.76
CA LEU A 91 -4.10 -2.18 2.09
C LEU A 91 -2.89 -2.22 1.17
N SER A 92 -2.01 -3.19 1.40
CA SER A 92 -0.73 -3.29 0.70
C SER A 92 -0.77 -4.39 -0.37
N GLU A 93 -0.05 -4.14 -1.46
CA GLU A 93 0.06 -5.06 -2.60
C GLU A 93 -1.29 -5.39 -3.25
N THR A 94 -2.16 -4.38 -3.39
CA THR A 94 -3.48 -4.53 -3.99
C THR A 94 -3.40 -4.66 -5.51
N ASP A 95 -3.88 -5.78 -6.04
CA ASP A 95 -4.09 -6.01 -7.48
C ASP A 95 -5.02 -7.23 -7.65
N PRO A 96 -6.34 -7.04 -7.80
CA PRO A 96 -7.30 -8.16 -7.85
C PRO A 96 -7.12 -9.06 -9.07
N LEU A 97 -6.40 -8.59 -10.10
CA LEU A 97 -6.12 -9.34 -11.33
C LEU A 97 -4.69 -9.89 -11.37
N SER A 98 -3.88 -9.68 -10.33
CA SER A 98 -2.52 -10.23 -10.23
C SER A 98 -2.56 -11.75 -10.30
N THR A 99 -1.79 -12.36 -11.20
CA THR A 99 -1.59 -13.81 -11.28
C THR A 99 -0.41 -14.29 -10.42
N ILE A 100 0.30 -13.36 -9.79
CA ILE A 100 1.39 -13.68 -8.86
C ILE A 100 0.77 -14.11 -7.53
N ASN A 101 0.70 -15.41 -7.29
CA ASN A 101 0.28 -15.94 -6.00
C ASN A 101 1.50 -16.19 -5.10
N LYS A 102 1.69 -15.33 -4.10
CA LYS A 102 2.78 -15.44 -3.11
C LYS A 102 2.30 -16.00 -1.77
N HIS A 103 0.99 -16.16 -1.57
CA HIS A 103 0.44 -16.57 -0.29
C HIS A 103 0.19 -18.08 -0.27
N PRO A 104 0.58 -18.78 0.81
CA PRO A 104 0.08 -20.13 1.05
C PRO A 104 -1.44 -20.08 1.24
N PHE A 105 -2.09 -21.22 1.01
CA PHE A 105 -3.53 -21.48 1.16
C PHE A 105 -4.28 -20.42 2.01
N ALA A 106 -5.08 -19.59 1.33
CA ALA A 106 -5.82 -18.47 1.92
C ALA A 106 -7.34 -18.68 1.75
N PRO A 107 -7.99 -19.47 2.63
CA PRO A 107 -9.39 -19.85 2.47
C PRO A 107 -10.40 -18.69 2.66
N SER A 108 -9.94 -17.51 3.06
CA SER A 108 -10.76 -16.29 3.16
C SER A 108 -10.57 -15.33 1.98
N ASP A 109 -9.64 -15.62 1.06
CA ASP A 109 -9.45 -14.83 -0.15
C ASP A 109 -10.43 -15.32 -1.23
N LEU A 110 -11.62 -14.71 -1.26
CA LEU A 110 -12.65 -15.07 -2.24
C LEU A 110 -12.20 -14.87 -3.68
N VAL A 111 -11.38 -13.86 -3.97
CA VAL A 111 -10.83 -13.62 -5.31
C VAL A 111 -9.90 -14.77 -5.71
N GLY A 112 -9.03 -15.19 -4.81
CA GLY A 112 -8.17 -16.37 -4.99
C GLY A 112 -8.97 -17.66 -5.17
N LEU A 113 -10.00 -17.87 -4.35
CA LEU A 113 -10.84 -19.07 -4.41
C LEU A 113 -11.65 -19.16 -5.71
N VAL A 114 -12.26 -18.06 -6.16
CA VAL A 114 -13.01 -18.02 -7.43
C VAL A 114 -12.08 -18.30 -8.60
N ARG A 115 -10.88 -17.71 -8.60
CA ARG A 115 -9.88 -17.95 -9.64
C ARG A 115 -9.40 -19.40 -9.73
N HIS A 116 -9.27 -20.08 -8.59
CA HIS A 116 -8.82 -21.47 -8.52
C HIS A 116 -9.98 -22.48 -8.44
N GLY A 117 -11.22 -22.00 -8.61
CA GLY A 117 -12.43 -22.82 -8.56
C GLY A 117 -12.54 -23.79 -9.75
N SER A 118 -13.60 -24.60 -9.73
CA SER A 118 -13.89 -25.57 -10.80
C SER A 118 -14.32 -24.93 -12.12
N ARG A 119 -14.58 -23.62 -12.14
CA ARG A 119 -14.96 -22.83 -13.32
C ARG A 119 -13.98 -21.67 -13.48
N SER A 120 -13.66 -21.33 -14.73
CA SER A 120 -12.87 -20.13 -15.03
C SER A 120 -13.68 -18.88 -14.68
N ALA A 121 -13.02 -17.92 -14.05
CA ALA A 121 -13.58 -16.61 -13.75
C ALA A 121 -13.02 -15.56 -14.73
N GLU A 122 -13.90 -14.67 -15.18
CA GLU A 122 -13.51 -13.53 -16.02
C GLU A 122 -12.88 -12.43 -15.18
N GLN A 123 -12.10 -11.55 -15.81
CA GLN A 123 -11.44 -10.43 -15.09
C GLN A 123 -12.46 -9.49 -14.44
N SER A 124 -13.60 -9.23 -15.09
CA SER A 124 -14.67 -8.41 -14.54
C SER A 124 -15.28 -9.02 -13.28
N GLU A 125 -15.52 -10.34 -13.26
CA GLU A 125 -16.04 -11.05 -12.09
C GLU A 125 -15.08 -10.96 -10.89
N LEU A 126 -13.77 -11.11 -11.14
CA LEU A 126 -12.75 -10.94 -10.09
C LEU A 126 -12.70 -9.50 -9.55
N ALA A 127 -12.86 -8.51 -10.43
CA ALA A 127 -12.91 -7.10 -10.05
C ALA A 127 -14.18 -6.78 -9.24
N ASP A 128 -15.35 -7.23 -9.69
CA ASP A 128 -16.63 -7.04 -9.00
C ASP A 128 -16.60 -7.61 -7.58
N LEU A 129 -16.06 -8.82 -7.44
CA LEU A 129 -15.91 -9.47 -6.14
C LEU A 129 -14.97 -8.70 -5.21
N PHE A 130 -13.84 -8.21 -5.74
CA PHE A 130 -12.93 -7.34 -5.00
C PHE A 130 -13.63 -6.06 -4.55
N PHE A 131 -14.36 -5.39 -5.44
CA PHE A 131 -15.02 -4.12 -5.14
C PHE A 131 -16.20 -4.28 -4.17
N ALA A 132 -16.93 -5.39 -4.23
CA ALA A 132 -17.96 -5.70 -3.23
C ALA A 132 -17.38 -5.74 -1.81
N GLY A 133 -16.21 -6.37 -1.63
CA GLY A 133 -15.49 -6.39 -0.35
C GLY A 133 -14.89 -5.02 0.01
N PHE A 134 -14.30 -4.33 -0.95
CA PHE A 134 -13.71 -3.01 -0.78
C PHE A 134 -14.75 -1.97 -0.34
N GLU A 135 -15.96 -1.96 -0.91
CA GLU A 135 -17.02 -1.02 -0.50
C GLU A 135 -17.46 -1.23 0.95
N LYS A 136 -17.56 -2.49 1.40
CA LYS A 136 -17.83 -2.79 2.82
C LYS A 136 -16.71 -2.30 3.72
N LEU A 137 -15.47 -2.51 3.29
CA LEU A 137 -14.29 -2.04 4.01
C LEU A 137 -14.24 -0.51 4.10
N ARG A 138 -14.58 0.18 3.01
CA ARG A 138 -14.63 1.63 2.91
C ARG A 138 -15.70 2.20 3.83
N ALA A 139 -16.92 1.67 3.77
CA ALA A 139 -18.01 2.08 4.66
C ALA A 139 -17.66 1.88 6.14
N GLN A 140 -17.03 0.74 6.50
CA GLN A 140 -16.58 0.51 7.86
C GLN A 140 -15.45 1.46 8.29
N SER A 141 -14.50 1.74 7.39
CA SER A 141 -13.40 2.66 7.66
C SER A 141 -13.94 4.07 7.94
N GLN A 142 -14.87 4.55 7.11
CA GLN A 142 -15.57 5.82 7.32
C GLN A 142 -16.32 5.84 8.66
N ALA A 143 -17.10 4.80 8.97
CA ALA A 143 -17.86 4.71 10.21
C ALA A 143 -16.97 4.67 11.48
N THR A 144 -15.70 4.31 11.33
CA THR A 144 -14.73 4.24 12.43
C THR A 144 -13.65 5.33 12.36
N GLY A 145 -13.82 6.33 11.49
CA GLY A 145 -12.91 7.47 11.37
C GLY A 145 -11.54 7.14 10.75
N HIS A 146 -11.44 6.02 10.03
CA HIS A 146 -10.22 5.62 9.32
C HIS A 146 -10.20 6.11 7.87
N TYR A 147 -9.02 6.53 7.43
CA TYR A 147 -8.73 6.82 6.03
C TYR A 147 -8.20 5.57 5.33
N LEU A 148 -8.88 5.12 4.28
CA LEU A 148 -8.48 3.95 3.51
C LEU A 148 -7.49 4.33 2.40
N VAL A 149 -6.35 3.64 2.35
CA VAL A 149 -5.32 3.83 1.31
C VAL A 149 -4.99 2.49 0.66
N LEU A 150 -4.99 2.44 -0.67
CA LEU A 150 -4.59 1.26 -1.44
C LEU A 150 -3.19 1.46 -2.02
N ARG A 151 -2.25 0.56 -1.72
CA ARG A 151 -0.93 0.51 -2.35
C ARG A 151 -0.94 -0.59 -3.41
N GLU A 152 -0.82 -0.21 -4.67
CA GLU A 152 -0.89 -1.14 -5.80
C GLU A 152 0.37 -2.01 -5.93
N HIS A 153 0.17 -3.30 -6.26
CA HIS A 153 1.26 -4.19 -6.65
C HIS A 153 1.59 -4.05 -8.14
N ASN A 154 2.22 -2.96 -8.55
CA ASN A 154 2.56 -2.70 -9.96
C ASN A 154 3.55 -3.71 -10.57
N HIS A 155 4.25 -4.49 -9.74
CA HIS A 155 5.23 -5.48 -10.20
C HIS A 155 4.57 -6.59 -11.04
N SER A 156 3.38 -7.07 -10.66
CA SER A 156 2.62 -8.07 -11.45
C SER A 156 2.16 -7.53 -12.80
N LEU A 157 1.97 -6.22 -12.93
CA LEU A 157 1.49 -5.59 -14.16
C LEU A 157 2.63 -5.30 -15.13
N PHE A 158 3.72 -4.71 -14.63
CA PHE A 158 4.78 -4.17 -15.48
C PHE A 158 6.02 -5.07 -15.57
N HIS A 159 6.36 -5.84 -14.53
CA HIS A 159 7.67 -6.51 -14.41
C HIS A 159 7.56 -8.04 -14.38
N THR A 160 6.58 -8.60 -15.09
CA THR A 160 6.35 -10.04 -15.19
C THR A 160 6.10 -10.47 -16.63
N GLY A 161 6.65 -11.63 -17.03
CA GLY A 161 6.44 -12.25 -18.33
C GLY A 161 7.23 -11.64 -19.49
N ASN A 162 6.93 -12.11 -20.70
CA ASN A 162 7.61 -11.70 -21.94
C ASN A 162 7.15 -10.33 -22.47
N SER A 163 6.06 -9.80 -21.94
CA SER A 163 5.49 -8.51 -22.31
C SER A 163 4.89 -7.83 -21.09
N ILE A 164 4.54 -6.55 -21.23
CA ILE A 164 3.75 -5.85 -20.21
C ILE A 164 2.33 -6.38 -20.29
N ALA A 165 1.73 -6.70 -19.15
CA ALA A 165 0.39 -7.28 -19.14
C ALA A 165 -0.63 -6.30 -19.73
N ARG A 166 -1.49 -6.82 -20.60
CA ARG A 166 -2.59 -6.09 -21.26
C ARG A 166 -3.88 -6.28 -20.47
N ARG A 167 -3.95 -5.68 -19.29
CA ARG A 167 -5.11 -5.69 -18.41
C ARG A 167 -5.16 -4.36 -17.64
N PRO A 168 -6.31 -3.96 -17.09
CA PRO A 168 -6.40 -2.76 -16.26
C PRO A 168 -5.55 -2.91 -14.99
N GLY A 169 -4.95 -1.79 -14.57
CA GLY A 169 -4.33 -1.63 -13.26
C GLY A 169 -5.34 -1.18 -12.21
N LEU A 170 -4.90 -0.99 -10.97
CA LEU A 170 -5.78 -0.58 -9.87
C LEU A 170 -6.44 0.77 -10.12
N LEU A 171 -5.70 1.74 -10.68
CA LEU A 171 -6.25 3.07 -10.98
C LEU A 171 -7.38 2.99 -12.02
N ASP A 172 -7.18 2.19 -13.07
CA ASP A 172 -8.17 1.96 -14.12
C ASP A 172 -9.44 1.32 -13.51
N LEU A 173 -9.26 0.26 -12.72
CA LEU A 173 -10.34 -0.46 -12.06
C LEU A 173 -11.15 0.43 -11.09
N VAL A 174 -10.48 1.25 -10.28
CA VAL A 174 -11.15 2.17 -9.36
C VAL A 174 -11.92 3.24 -10.13
N SER A 175 -11.35 3.76 -11.22
CA SER A 175 -11.99 4.75 -12.07
C SER A 175 -13.24 4.20 -12.76
N GLU A 176 -13.16 2.98 -13.28
CA GLU A 176 -14.29 2.27 -13.89
C GLU A 176 -15.40 2.01 -12.86
N HIS A 177 -15.05 1.53 -11.67
CA HIS A 177 -16.00 1.24 -10.59
C HIS A 177 -16.74 2.50 -10.09
N LEU A 178 -16.08 3.67 -10.09
CA LEU A 178 -16.71 4.94 -9.68
C LEU A 178 -17.54 5.61 -10.80
N SER A 179 -17.24 5.33 -12.07
CA SER A 179 -17.91 5.94 -13.24
C SER A 179 -19.46 5.88 -13.21
N PRO A 180 -20.11 4.73 -12.89
CA PRO A 180 -21.57 4.66 -12.85
C PRO A 180 -22.21 5.31 -11.61
N LEU A 181 -21.42 5.67 -10.59
CA LEU A 181 -21.91 6.21 -9.33
C LEU A 181 -22.04 7.75 -9.35
N VAL A 182 -22.31 8.36 -10.49
CA VAL A 182 -22.54 9.80 -10.61
C VAL A 182 -23.99 10.11 -10.20
N ASN A 183 -24.18 10.72 -9.04
CA ASN A 183 -25.48 11.26 -8.61
C ASN A 183 -25.59 12.73 -9.05
N ASN A 184 -26.63 13.07 -9.81
CA ASN A 184 -26.91 14.45 -10.25
C ASN A 184 -25.73 15.16 -10.95
N GLY A 185 -24.86 14.42 -11.63
CA GLY A 185 -23.71 14.98 -12.35
C GLY A 185 -22.44 15.17 -11.50
N ALA A 186 -22.44 14.80 -10.22
CA ALA A 186 -21.24 14.82 -9.37
C ALA A 186 -20.75 13.39 -9.03
N PRO A 187 -19.44 13.11 -9.11
CA PRO A 187 -18.87 11.85 -8.66
C PRO A 187 -19.19 11.61 -7.18
N THR A 188 -19.61 10.39 -6.82
CA THR A 188 -19.84 9.98 -5.41
C THR A 188 -18.57 9.85 -4.58
N ALA A 189 -17.37 9.84 -5.18
CA ALA A 189 -16.10 9.97 -4.48
C ALA A 189 -15.02 10.49 -5.47
N ARG A 190 -14.03 11.23 -4.96
CA ARG A 190 -12.83 11.58 -5.73
C ARG A 190 -11.78 10.49 -5.63
N ILE A 191 -10.92 10.37 -6.64
CA ILE A 191 -9.73 9.53 -6.59
C ILE A 191 -8.52 10.45 -6.35
N LEU A 192 -7.76 10.17 -5.29
CA LEU A 192 -6.51 10.86 -4.98
C LEU A 192 -5.37 9.86 -5.13
N SER A 193 -4.43 10.14 -6.02
CA SER A 193 -3.39 9.18 -6.37
C SER A 193 -2.01 9.83 -6.35
N LEU A 194 -1.01 9.04 -6.00
CA LEU A 194 0.39 9.46 -5.98
C LEU A 194 1.24 8.39 -6.66
N VAL A 195 2.14 8.82 -7.55
CA VAL A 195 3.18 7.96 -8.11
C VAL A 195 4.52 8.24 -7.43
N THR A 196 5.31 7.21 -7.13
CA THR A 196 6.69 7.42 -6.69
C THR A 196 7.70 6.80 -7.63
N VAL A 197 8.81 7.51 -7.75
CA VAL A 197 9.92 7.16 -8.61
C VAL A 197 11.23 7.15 -7.83
N ARG A 198 12.22 6.47 -8.38
CA ARG A 198 13.58 6.43 -7.85
C ARG A 198 14.53 6.40 -9.03
N HIS A 199 15.77 6.80 -8.81
CA HIS A 199 16.79 6.72 -9.85
C HIS A 199 16.80 5.33 -10.54
N PRO A 200 16.66 5.24 -11.88
CA PRO A 200 16.42 3.97 -12.56
C PRO A 200 17.50 2.90 -12.30
N ILE A 201 18.78 3.27 -12.34
CA ILE A 201 19.87 2.30 -12.10
C ILE A 201 19.89 1.75 -10.68
N GLU A 202 19.58 2.59 -9.68
CA GLU A 202 19.54 2.21 -8.27
C GLU A 202 18.40 1.22 -7.98
N SER A 203 17.26 1.43 -8.65
CA SER A 203 16.14 0.50 -8.61
C SER A 203 16.44 -0.79 -9.37
N TYR A 204 17.03 -0.72 -10.57
CA TYR A 204 17.41 -1.89 -11.35
C TYR A 204 18.43 -2.77 -10.63
N GLN A 205 19.49 -2.21 -10.05
CA GLN A 205 20.46 -2.97 -9.24
C GLN A 205 19.79 -3.71 -8.09
N SER A 206 18.78 -3.09 -7.47
CA SER A 206 18.01 -3.69 -6.38
C SER A 206 17.09 -4.81 -6.90
N VAL A 207 16.51 -4.66 -8.09
CA VAL A 207 15.76 -5.72 -8.80
C VAL A 207 16.68 -6.90 -9.16
N VAL A 208 17.91 -6.64 -9.60
CA VAL A 208 18.92 -7.66 -9.90
C VAL A 208 19.30 -8.43 -8.64
N LEU A 209 19.61 -7.71 -7.56
CA LEU A 209 19.98 -8.28 -6.26
C LEU A 209 18.89 -9.22 -5.70
N ASN A 210 17.63 -8.82 -5.81
CA ASN A 210 16.48 -9.63 -5.40
C ASN A 210 16.14 -10.77 -6.38
N LYS A 211 16.91 -10.93 -7.46
CA LYS A 211 16.67 -11.89 -8.55
C LYS A 211 15.33 -11.68 -9.27
N TRP A 212 14.71 -10.51 -9.13
CA TRP A 212 13.42 -10.18 -9.74
C TRP A 212 13.54 -9.82 -11.22
N HIS A 213 14.73 -9.43 -11.69
CA HIS A 213 15.04 -9.27 -13.13
C HIS A 213 14.65 -10.51 -13.96
N ARG A 214 14.71 -11.70 -13.35
CA ARG A 214 14.37 -12.97 -13.99
C ARG A 214 12.88 -13.14 -14.29
N GLN A 215 12.03 -12.30 -13.73
CA GLN A 215 10.57 -12.40 -13.86
C GLN A 215 10.05 -11.72 -15.12
N PHE A 216 10.83 -10.87 -15.78
CA PHE A 216 10.53 -10.31 -17.09
C PHE A 216 11.57 -10.72 -18.14
N LYS A 217 11.19 -10.64 -19.43
CA LYS A 217 12.06 -10.96 -20.55
C LYS A 217 12.01 -9.87 -21.64
N PRO A 218 13.15 -9.53 -22.29
CA PRO A 218 14.51 -9.94 -21.90
C PRO A 218 14.91 -9.35 -20.54
N SER A 219 15.83 -10.00 -19.83
CA SER A 219 16.21 -9.62 -18.47
C SER A 219 17.34 -8.57 -18.49
N THR A 220 17.12 -7.44 -19.17
CA THR A 220 18.11 -6.38 -19.43
C THR A 220 17.65 -5.05 -18.84
N LEU A 221 18.58 -4.10 -18.73
CA LEU A 221 18.29 -2.72 -18.31
C LEU A 221 17.37 -2.02 -19.32
N GLU A 222 17.56 -2.26 -20.61
CA GLU A 222 16.70 -1.71 -21.68
C GLU A 222 15.23 -2.11 -21.50
N GLU A 223 14.96 -3.39 -21.28
CA GLU A 223 13.59 -3.86 -21.08
C GLU A 223 13.00 -3.38 -19.75
N TYR A 224 13.83 -3.30 -18.70
CA TYR A 224 13.43 -2.68 -17.43
C TYR A 224 13.00 -1.22 -17.64
N ALA A 225 13.81 -0.43 -18.35
CA ALA A 225 13.54 0.98 -18.59
C ALA A 225 12.29 1.17 -19.47
N ARG A 226 12.10 0.33 -20.50
CA ARG A 226 10.87 0.33 -21.31
C ARG A 226 9.62 0.03 -20.49
N ARG A 227 9.70 -0.92 -19.55
CA ARG A 227 8.61 -1.24 -18.61
C ARG A 227 8.37 -0.11 -17.61
N TYR A 228 9.42 0.61 -17.20
CA TYR A 228 9.28 1.81 -16.39
C TYR A 228 8.58 2.93 -17.17
N HIS A 229 8.94 3.18 -18.43
CA HIS A 229 8.23 4.14 -19.27
C HIS A 229 6.73 3.83 -19.36
N ALA A 230 6.36 2.58 -19.62
CA ALA A 230 4.95 2.19 -19.67
C ALA A 230 4.22 2.39 -18.32
N PHE A 231 4.93 2.22 -17.20
CA PHE A 231 4.39 2.57 -15.88
C PHE A 231 4.17 4.08 -15.74
N LEU A 232 5.11 4.91 -16.19
CA LEU A 232 4.96 6.37 -16.15
C LEU A 232 3.86 6.85 -17.11
N ASP A 233 3.71 6.23 -18.28
CA ASP A 233 2.66 6.57 -19.24
C ASP A 233 1.26 6.28 -18.68
N ARG A 234 1.11 5.20 -17.91
CA ARG A 234 -0.16 4.88 -17.25
C ARG A 234 -0.52 5.80 -16.09
N HIS A 235 0.46 6.57 -15.58
CA HIS A 235 0.30 7.41 -14.38
C HIS A 235 0.75 8.86 -14.64
N ASP A 236 0.71 9.31 -15.91
CA ASP A 236 1.28 10.58 -16.35
C ASP A 236 0.59 11.80 -15.73
N ALA A 237 -0.71 11.70 -15.48
CA ALA A 237 -1.53 12.73 -14.85
C ALA A 237 -1.37 12.81 -13.33
N LEU A 238 -0.62 11.90 -12.71
CA LEU A 238 -0.50 11.82 -11.26
C LEU A 238 0.65 12.70 -10.73
N PRO A 239 0.49 13.32 -9.54
CA PRO A 239 1.60 13.95 -8.86
C PRO A 239 2.68 12.91 -8.56
N MET A 240 3.94 13.29 -8.80
CA MET A 240 5.10 12.41 -8.71
C MET A 240 5.98 12.77 -7.52
N LEU A 241 6.40 11.75 -6.78
CA LEU A 241 7.37 11.87 -5.69
C LEU A 241 8.67 11.13 -5.98
N ARG A 242 9.81 11.82 -5.88
CA ARG A 242 11.15 11.21 -5.93
C ARG A 242 11.52 10.62 -4.56
N TYR A 243 11.96 9.37 -4.55
CA TYR A 243 12.49 8.69 -3.37
C TYR A 243 13.67 9.43 -2.75
N GLU A 244 14.53 10.00 -3.58
CA GLU A 244 15.73 10.75 -3.19
C GLU A 244 15.37 12.00 -2.39
N SER A 245 14.32 12.72 -2.82
CA SER A 245 13.75 13.84 -2.06
C SER A 245 13.17 13.38 -0.73
N PHE A 246 12.45 12.25 -0.73
CA PHE A 246 11.89 11.68 0.49
C PHE A 246 12.95 11.32 1.54
N VAL A 247 14.06 10.68 1.14
CA VAL A 247 15.10 10.31 2.12
C VAL A 247 15.99 11.48 2.55
N ALA A 248 16.03 12.56 1.77
CA ALA A 248 16.76 13.78 2.11
C ALA A 248 15.98 14.67 3.10
N ASP A 249 14.67 14.83 2.89
CA ASP A 249 13.77 15.53 3.81
C ASP A 249 12.43 14.78 3.96
N PRO A 250 12.39 13.76 4.84
CA PRO A 250 11.18 12.95 5.04
C PRO A 250 10.00 13.77 5.53
N SER A 251 10.23 14.79 6.35
CA SER A 251 9.17 15.57 7.00
C SER A 251 8.42 16.44 6.01
N THR A 252 9.15 17.27 5.24
CA THR A 252 8.56 18.12 4.20
C THR A 252 7.89 17.28 3.13
N THR A 253 8.55 16.18 2.73
CA THR A 253 7.99 15.27 1.74
C THR A 253 6.69 14.64 2.22
N MET A 254 6.63 14.13 3.45
CA MET A 254 5.40 13.53 3.98
C MET A 254 4.28 14.54 4.17
N LYS A 255 4.58 15.82 4.49
CA LYS A 255 3.56 16.87 4.46
C LYS A 255 2.95 17.04 3.08
N SER A 256 3.77 17.02 2.02
CA SER A 256 3.29 17.07 0.63
C SER A 256 2.44 15.83 0.28
N VAL A 257 2.87 14.64 0.68
CA VAL A 257 2.11 13.39 0.46
C VAL A 257 0.76 13.45 1.16
N CYS A 258 0.73 13.88 2.43
CA CYS A 258 -0.50 14.08 3.17
C CYS A 258 -1.41 15.13 2.53
N GLY A 259 -0.85 16.21 1.97
CA GLY A 259 -1.64 17.20 1.21
C GLY A 259 -2.26 16.61 -0.05
N ILE A 260 -1.48 15.89 -0.86
CA ILE A 260 -1.95 15.24 -2.10
C ILE A 260 -3.06 14.22 -1.81
N LEU A 261 -2.87 13.40 -0.78
CA LEU A 261 -3.79 12.32 -0.43
C LEU A 261 -4.88 12.77 0.56
N GLU A 262 -4.92 14.05 0.96
CA GLU A 262 -5.83 14.56 1.99
C GLU A 262 -5.85 13.67 3.25
N LEU A 263 -4.66 13.45 3.80
CA LEU A 263 -4.43 12.67 5.01
C LEU A 263 -3.97 13.57 6.17
N PRO A 264 -4.27 13.20 7.42
CA PRO A 264 -3.68 13.86 8.57
C PRO A 264 -2.16 13.69 8.56
N PHE A 265 -1.44 14.72 8.99
CA PHE A 265 0.01 14.67 9.15
C PHE A 265 0.37 14.48 10.62
N ASN A 266 1.23 13.50 10.91
CA ASN A 266 1.84 13.31 12.22
C ASN A 266 3.34 13.63 12.13
N PRO A 267 3.86 14.66 12.85
CA PRO A 267 5.28 14.98 12.83
C PRO A 267 6.18 13.86 13.37
N ASP A 268 5.64 12.96 14.21
CA ASP A 268 6.38 11.88 14.86
C ASP A 268 6.39 10.57 14.04
N PHE A 269 5.91 10.57 12.80
CA PHE A 269 5.82 9.36 11.96
C PHE A 269 7.16 8.61 11.81
N GLN A 270 8.29 9.32 11.85
CA GLN A 270 9.63 8.75 11.76
C GLN A 270 9.96 7.81 12.94
N ASN A 271 9.30 7.98 14.08
CA ASN A 271 9.45 7.08 15.22
C ASN A 271 8.53 5.86 15.12
N LEU A 272 7.42 5.97 14.38
CA LEU A 272 6.34 4.99 14.33
C LEU A 272 6.44 4.02 13.16
N PHE A 273 6.95 4.47 12.00
CA PHE A 273 6.94 3.67 10.75
C PHE A 273 7.62 2.32 10.91
N GLN A 274 8.63 2.23 11.79
CA GLN A 274 9.38 1.00 12.04
C GLN A 274 8.52 -0.13 12.62
N HIS A 275 7.39 0.20 13.27
CA HIS A 275 6.48 -0.78 13.87
C HIS A 275 5.38 -1.23 12.89
N ILE A 276 5.21 -0.53 11.78
CA ILE A 276 4.26 -0.90 10.74
C ILE A 276 4.79 -2.10 9.95
N LYS A 277 3.99 -3.17 9.88
CA LYS A 277 4.24 -4.35 9.04
C LYS A 277 3.29 -4.31 7.85
N LEU A 278 3.84 -4.43 6.65
CA LEU A 278 3.08 -4.50 5.39
C LEU A 278 3.44 -5.80 4.65
N SER A 279 2.52 -6.29 3.82
CA SER A 279 2.84 -7.35 2.85
C SER A 279 3.87 -6.84 1.84
N GLY A 280 4.75 -7.75 1.37
CA GLY A 280 5.80 -7.40 0.41
C GLY A 280 7.02 -6.66 1.00
N ASP A 281 7.22 -6.73 2.32
CA ASP A 281 8.35 -6.13 3.06
C ASP A 281 9.70 -6.82 2.79
N SER A 282 10.08 -6.89 1.51
CA SER A 282 11.21 -7.68 1.00
C SER A 282 12.45 -6.84 0.69
N GLY A 283 12.34 -5.51 0.63
CA GLY A 283 13.42 -4.66 0.09
C GLY A 283 14.18 -3.79 1.11
N ARG A 284 13.54 -3.35 2.20
CA ARG A 284 14.16 -2.40 3.14
C ARG A 284 13.77 -2.72 4.59
N SER A 285 14.55 -3.59 5.21
CA SER A 285 14.67 -3.68 6.66
C SER A 285 15.54 -2.52 7.17
N GLY A 286 15.10 -1.87 8.25
CA GLY A 286 15.79 -0.75 8.87
C GLY A 286 14.84 0.17 9.63
N ASN A 287 15.35 0.77 10.70
CA ASN A 287 14.66 1.74 11.55
C ASN A 287 15.01 3.21 11.24
N VAL A 288 15.88 3.44 10.25
CA VAL A 288 16.32 4.80 9.86
C VAL A 288 15.93 5.12 8.42
N ILE A 289 15.33 6.30 8.25
CA ILE A 289 15.07 6.92 6.95
C ILE A 289 16.32 7.71 6.55
N ALA A 290 17.10 7.13 5.65
CA ALA A 290 18.30 7.75 5.10
C ALA A 290 18.54 7.26 3.66
N ALA A 291 19.31 8.03 2.91
CA ALA A 291 19.89 7.56 1.66
C ALA A 291 20.75 6.31 1.91
N ARG A 292 20.72 5.37 0.96
CA ARG A 292 21.65 4.23 0.98
C ARG A 292 22.87 4.60 0.15
N PRO A 293 24.09 4.17 0.55
CA PRO A 293 25.26 4.33 -0.29
C PRO A 293 24.99 3.79 -1.68
N ALA A 294 25.44 4.54 -2.68
CA ALA A 294 25.40 4.07 -4.05
C ALA A 294 26.19 2.76 -4.17
N ARG A 295 25.67 1.82 -4.96
CA ARG A 295 26.35 0.55 -5.18
C ARG A 295 27.35 0.69 -6.32
N VAL A 296 28.44 -0.08 -6.22
CA VAL A 296 29.41 -0.24 -7.31
C VAL A 296 28.69 -0.81 -8.54
N LEU A 297 28.94 -0.21 -9.70
CA LEU A 297 28.41 -0.68 -10.97
C LEU A 297 29.33 -1.78 -11.52
N GLU A 298 28.77 -2.97 -11.75
CA GLU A 298 29.50 -4.04 -12.43
C GLU A 298 29.79 -3.65 -13.89
N PRO A 299 30.94 -4.03 -14.48
CA PRO A 299 31.31 -3.63 -15.84
C PRO A 299 30.24 -3.93 -16.89
N ALA A 300 29.58 -5.08 -16.79
CA ALA A 300 28.50 -5.46 -17.71
C ALA A 300 27.29 -4.49 -17.62
N LEU A 301 26.96 -4.02 -16.41
CA LEU A 301 25.86 -3.08 -16.22
C LEU A 301 26.21 -1.68 -16.76
N ARG A 302 27.48 -1.25 -16.66
CA ARG A 302 27.94 0.01 -17.27
C ARG A 302 27.80 -0.02 -18.79
N GLN A 303 28.12 -1.16 -19.39
CA GLN A 303 27.93 -1.36 -20.82
C GLN A 303 26.43 -1.27 -21.18
N GLU A 304 25.56 -1.96 -20.44
CA GLU A 304 24.11 -1.84 -20.64
C GLU A 304 23.59 -0.41 -20.46
N MET A 305 24.14 0.39 -19.54
CA MET A 305 23.76 1.80 -19.38
C MET A 305 24.09 2.64 -20.62
N THR A 306 25.20 2.33 -21.29
CA THR A 306 25.61 3.03 -22.52
C THR A 306 24.79 2.59 -23.72
N ASP A 307 24.48 1.29 -23.79
CA ASP A 307 23.81 0.66 -24.92
C ASP A 307 22.27 0.69 -24.83
N SER A 308 21.71 1.32 -23.80
CA SER A 308 20.26 1.33 -23.53
C SER A 308 19.64 2.71 -23.79
N PRO A 309 19.09 2.95 -25.00
CA PRO A 309 18.34 4.16 -25.30
C PRO A 309 17.17 4.40 -24.34
N ALA A 310 16.44 3.34 -23.95
CA ALA A 310 15.32 3.49 -23.02
C ALA A 310 15.79 3.92 -21.62
N TYR A 311 16.94 3.45 -21.14
CA TYR A 311 17.50 3.90 -19.86
C TYR A 311 17.89 5.38 -19.89
N ILE A 312 18.53 5.82 -20.96
CA ILE A 312 18.94 7.21 -21.14
C ILE A 312 17.70 8.11 -21.18
N ALA A 313 16.71 7.77 -22.02
CA ALA A 313 15.46 8.50 -22.13
C ALA A 313 14.66 8.50 -20.80
N LEU A 314 14.74 7.43 -20.02
CA LEU A 314 14.10 7.35 -18.71
C LEU A 314 14.77 8.27 -17.69
N CYS A 315 16.10 8.34 -17.69
CA CYS A 315 16.83 9.28 -16.83
C CYS A 315 16.47 10.72 -17.19
N GLU A 316 16.46 11.06 -18.48
CA GLU A 316 16.03 12.38 -18.96
C GLU A 316 14.58 12.70 -18.55
N ARG A 317 13.64 11.78 -18.79
CA ARG A 317 12.22 11.94 -18.44
C ARG A 317 12.00 12.19 -16.94
N LEU A 318 12.81 11.55 -16.10
CA LEU A 318 12.73 11.68 -14.65
C LEU A 318 13.63 12.79 -14.11
N ASP A 319 14.38 13.47 -14.98
CA ASP A 319 15.39 14.48 -14.65
C ASP A 319 16.39 13.95 -13.60
N TYR A 320 16.99 12.81 -13.95
CA TYR A 320 18.17 12.23 -13.31
C TYR A 320 19.37 12.32 -14.25
N PRO A 321 20.58 12.56 -13.72
CA PRO A 321 21.79 12.38 -14.51
C PRO A 321 21.93 10.89 -14.89
N THR A 322 22.33 10.62 -16.12
CA THR A 322 22.85 9.30 -16.46
C THR A 322 24.13 9.13 -15.64
N ARG A 323 24.18 8.14 -14.73
CA ARG A 323 25.36 7.94 -13.84
C ARG A 323 26.64 7.53 -14.57
N MET A 324 26.67 7.65 -15.89
CA MET A 324 27.85 7.55 -16.73
C MET A 324 28.86 8.66 -16.41
N ASP A 325 28.39 9.81 -15.94
CA ASP A 325 29.21 11.03 -15.80
C ASP A 325 29.86 11.23 -14.41
N VAL A 326 29.53 10.38 -13.42
CA VAL A 326 29.87 10.64 -12.00
C VAL A 326 31.11 9.87 -11.53
N GLU A 327 31.70 9.01 -12.36
CA GLU A 327 32.95 8.29 -12.04
C GLU A 327 34.16 8.74 -12.89
N GLN A 328 34.02 9.81 -13.68
CA GLN A 328 35.14 10.46 -14.40
C GLN A 328 35.64 11.77 -13.74
N LEU A 329 35.13 12.10 -12.55
CA LEU A 329 35.60 13.20 -11.68
C LEU A 329 36.05 12.62 -10.33
#